data_AF-A0A1B6EY24-F1
#
_entry.id   AF-A0A1B6EY24-F1
#
_cell.length_a   1.000
_cell.length_b   1.000
_cell.length_c   1.000
_cell.angle_alpha   90.00
_cell.angle_beta   90.00
_cell.angle_gamma   90.00
#
_symmetry.space_group_name_H-M   'P 1'
#
loop_
_entity.id
_entity.type
_entity.pdbx_description
1 polymer ?
#
loop_
_entity_poly.entity_id
_entity_poly.type
_entity_poly.pdbx_seq_one_letter_code
_entity_poly.pdbx_strand_id
1 'polypeptide(L)'
;MQDLEIRYADDKSLAKFRNMVLHVRTKLSEGDKATKKAAAQRLHQEEELQELRNTWTAVKKVTELQKCGDVCDLLFRQEADNFSLFNYNNELHDQVEVLTEQTAELLRKVDDEQDNAYQWEEQQEWERSKLESMLEKVENEHNYQNDMCEAGLRLFDRLMTKLRALFDLAQCETWPLEDLLGDNEQVTQFNYRLYLEILESRLMQLLSACPRPDTFPQYAVFSSFVNPATQNRLTPLSTIVVDKKEITRPCLECEISNQAKRMIQVTDYI
;
A
#
# COMPACT_ATOMS: atom_id res chain seq x y z
N MET A 1 -3.88 97.85 70.47
CA MET A 1 -4.08 97.59 69.02
C MET A 1 -2.88 98.08 68.19
N GLN A 2 -2.32 99.26 68.43
CA GLN A 2 -1.14 99.77 67.69
C GLN A 2 0.11 98.88 67.77
N ASP A 3 0.40 98.26 68.91
CA ASP A 3 1.62 97.42 69.06
C ASP A 3 1.57 96.12 68.21
N LEU A 4 0.36 95.62 67.92
CA LEU A 4 0.14 94.48 67.02
C LEU A 4 0.26 94.88 65.55
N GLU A 5 -0.19 96.09 65.18
CA GLU A 5 -0.09 96.62 63.82
C GLU A 5 1.36 96.95 63.44
N ILE A 6 2.17 97.45 64.39
CA ILE A 6 3.59 97.73 64.17
C ILE A 6 4.35 96.42 63.96
N ARG A 7 4.13 95.39 64.80
CA ARG A 7 4.76 94.07 64.60
C ARG A 7 4.34 93.41 63.30
N TYR A 8 3.07 93.54 62.90
CA TYR A 8 2.59 93.01 61.62
C TYR A 8 3.19 93.77 60.42
N ALA A 9 3.39 95.09 60.53
CA ALA A 9 4.06 95.88 59.51
C ALA A 9 5.56 95.53 59.41
N ASP A 10 6.22 95.33 60.54
CA ASP A 10 7.62 94.89 60.61
C ASP A 10 7.79 93.49 60.00
N ASP A 11 6.93 92.53 60.34
CA ASP A 11 6.92 91.19 59.72
C ASP A 11 6.68 91.24 58.21
N LYS A 12 5.77 92.12 57.75
CA LYS A 12 5.51 92.33 56.32
C LYS A 12 6.72 92.96 55.61
N SER A 13 7.44 93.86 56.28
CA SER A 13 8.67 94.47 55.77
C SER A 13 9.81 93.44 55.68
N LEU A 14 9.93 92.57 56.70
CA LEU A 14 10.90 91.49 56.76
C LEU A 14 10.62 90.42 55.70
N ALA A 15 9.35 90.09 55.47
CA ALA A 15 8.94 89.20 54.40
C ALA A 15 9.28 89.78 53.02
N LYS A 16 9.03 91.07 52.79
CA LYS A 16 9.44 91.76 51.55
C LYS A 16 10.96 91.73 51.35
N PHE A 17 11.73 92.02 52.40
CA PHE A 17 13.18 91.98 52.34
C PHE A 17 13.71 90.56 52.08
N ARG A 18 13.18 89.54 52.77
CA ARG A 18 13.51 88.12 52.52
C ARG A 18 13.21 87.72 51.09
N ASN A 19 12.07 88.11 50.54
CA ASN A 19 11.69 87.82 49.16
C ASN A 19 12.60 88.53 48.15
N MET A 20 12.98 89.78 48.42
CA MET A 20 13.92 90.52 47.58
C MET A 20 15.30 89.87 47.57
N VAL A 21 15.84 89.50 48.73
CA VAL A 21 17.12 88.79 48.85
C VAL A 21 17.06 87.43 48.16
N LEU A 22 15.94 86.70 48.30
CA LEU A 22 15.71 85.45 47.56
C LEU A 22 15.72 85.68 46.06
N HIS A 23 15.00 86.69 45.56
CA HIS A 23 14.92 86.99 44.13
C HIS A 23 16.28 87.33 43.52
N VAL A 24 17.08 88.16 44.21
CA VAL A 24 18.45 88.49 43.79
C VAL A 24 19.32 87.24 43.78
N ARG A 25 19.23 86.37 44.81
CA ARG A 25 19.97 85.11 44.87
C ARG A 25 19.59 84.16 43.74
N THR A 26 18.30 84.07 43.40
CA THR A 26 17.80 83.22 42.33
C THR A 26 18.25 83.75 40.97
N LYS A 27 18.17 85.07 40.71
CA LYS A 27 18.65 85.69 39.46
C LYS A 27 20.15 85.49 39.25
N LEU A 28 20.96 85.64 40.31
CA LEU A 28 22.40 85.35 40.27
C LEU A 28 22.65 83.86 40.00
N SER A 29 21.92 82.96 40.66
CA SER A 29 22.02 81.50 40.43
C SER A 29 21.56 81.08 39.03
N GLU A 30 20.54 81.71 38.46
CA GLU A 30 20.09 81.49 37.08
C GLU A 30 21.12 81.99 36.07
N GLY A 31 21.75 83.15 36.32
CA GLY A 31 22.89 83.64 35.54
C GLY A 31 24.09 82.68 35.57
N ASP A 32 24.41 82.15 36.75
CA ASP A 32 25.49 81.15 36.93
C ASP A 32 25.15 79.81 36.25
N LYS A 33 23.88 79.40 36.24
CA LYS A 33 23.43 78.18 35.53
C LYS A 33 23.42 78.37 34.02
N ALA A 34 22.99 79.53 33.53
CA ALA A 34 22.98 79.85 32.10
C ALA A 34 24.42 79.93 31.53
N THR A 35 25.35 80.55 32.26
CA THR A 35 26.76 80.61 31.87
C THR A 35 27.42 79.22 31.92
N LYS A 36 27.14 78.39 32.93
CA LYS A 36 27.60 76.99 32.99
C LYS A 36 27.05 76.14 31.85
N LYS A 37 25.76 76.29 31.49
CA LYS A 37 25.16 75.58 30.37
C LYS A 37 25.76 76.01 29.04
N ALA A 38 25.99 77.31 28.84
CA ALA A 38 26.67 77.82 27.65
C ALA A 38 28.13 77.35 27.56
N ALA A 39 28.84 77.26 28.70
CA ALA A 39 30.20 76.73 28.74
C ALA A 39 30.23 75.22 28.44
N ALA A 40 29.32 74.43 29.00
CA ALA A 40 29.20 73.00 28.71
C ALA A 40 28.86 72.75 27.23
N GLN A 41 27.99 73.57 26.63
CA GLN A 41 27.61 73.44 25.23
C GLN A 41 28.77 73.81 24.28
N ARG A 42 29.61 74.79 24.65
CA ARG A 42 30.85 75.10 23.91
C ARG A 42 31.87 73.98 24.04
N LEU A 43 31.99 73.37 25.21
CA LEU A 43 32.90 72.24 25.43
C LEU A 43 32.51 71.05 24.54
N HIS A 44 31.21 70.73 24.50
CA HIS A 44 30.66 69.68 23.65
C HIS A 44 30.91 69.94 22.15
N GLN A 45 30.70 71.18 21.70
CA GLN A 45 30.99 71.57 20.31
C GLN A 45 32.48 71.43 19.98
N GLU A 46 33.37 71.76 20.91
CA GLU A 46 34.81 71.61 20.72
C GLU A 46 35.22 70.13 20.66
N GLU A 47 34.61 69.28 21.49
CA GLU A 47 34.79 67.83 21.45
C GLU A 47 34.34 67.24 20.10
N GLU A 48 33.14 67.61 19.62
CA GLU A 48 32.63 67.19 18.30
C GLU A 48 33.57 67.66 17.17
N LEU A 49 34.04 68.91 17.21
CA LEU A 49 34.98 69.43 16.23
C LEU A 49 36.33 68.70 16.29
N GLN A 50 36.77 68.28 17.48
CA GLN A 50 37.99 67.52 17.63
C GLN A 50 37.85 66.10 17.06
N GLU A 51 36.71 65.44 17.25
CA GLU A 51 36.40 64.15 16.63
C GLU A 51 36.36 64.24 15.10
N LEU A 52 35.71 65.28 14.56
CA LEU A 52 35.69 65.57 13.12
C LEU A 52 37.10 65.81 12.56
N ARG A 53 37.96 66.52 13.29
CA ARG A 53 39.38 66.72 12.90
C ARG A 53 40.16 65.41 12.93
N ASN A 54 39.95 64.58 13.95
CA ASN A 54 40.63 63.29 14.09
C ASN A 54 40.23 62.33 12.97
N THR A 55 38.93 62.23 12.68
CA THR A 55 38.39 61.40 11.58
C THR A 55 38.86 61.89 10.22
N TRP A 56 38.84 63.20 9.97
CA TRP A 56 39.40 63.77 8.73
C TRP A 56 40.88 63.47 8.56
N THR A 57 41.66 63.56 9.64
CA THR A 57 43.10 63.23 9.60
C THR A 57 43.32 61.75 9.30
N ALA A 58 42.49 60.87 9.85
CA ALA A 58 42.52 59.44 9.56
C ALA A 58 42.16 59.14 8.09
N VAL A 59 41.08 59.74 7.57
CA VAL A 59 40.68 59.61 6.16
C VAL A 59 41.79 60.08 5.23
N LYS A 60 42.34 61.27 5.49
CA LYS A 60 43.45 61.84 4.71
C LYS A 60 44.69 60.95 4.68
N LYS A 61 44.98 60.25 5.78
CA LYS A 61 46.11 59.30 5.88
C LYS A 61 45.88 58.04 5.02
N VAL A 62 44.63 57.60 4.90
CA VAL A 62 44.26 56.39 4.15
C VAL A 62 44.13 56.68 2.66
N THR A 63 43.54 57.82 2.28
CA THR A 63 43.26 58.15 0.87
C THR A 63 44.40 58.90 0.19
N GLU A 64 45.40 59.39 0.93
CA GLU A 64 46.52 60.25 0.47
C GLU A 64 46.09 61.58 -0.21
N LEU A 65 44.79 61.78 -0.42
CA LEU A 65 44.17 62.95 -1.02
C LEU A 65 44.08 64.12 -0.04
N GLN A 66 44.44 65.32 -0.51
CA GLN A 66 44.51 66.54 0.32
C GLN A 66 43.18 67.32 0.35
N LYS A 67 42.35 67.18 -0.68
CA LYS A 67 41.09 67.92 -0.83
C LYS A 67 39.90 67.03 -0.48
N CYS A 68 38.95 67.59 0.28
CA CYS A 68 37.70 66.92 0.65
C CYS A 68 36.86 66.51 -0.57
N GLY A 69 36.79 67.36 -1.62
CA GLY A 69 36.06 67.04 -2.84
C GLY A 69 36.57 65.78 -3.54
N ASP A 70 37.89 65.62 -3.68
CA ASP A 70 38.49 64.47 -4.36
C ASP A 70 38.22 63.15 -3.59
N VAL A 71 38.17 63.22 -2.25
CA VAL A 71 37.82 62.08 -1.39
C VAL A 71 36.34 61.72 -1.55
N CYS A 72 35.44 62.72 -1.58
CA CYS A 72 34.02 62.49 -1.82
C CYS A 72 33.78 61.87 -3.20
N ASP A 73 34.47 62.33 -4.24
CA ASP A 73 34.35 61.77 -5.59
C ASP A 73 34.88 60.33 -5.68
N LEU A 74 35.95 60.00 -4.94
CA LEU A 74 36.48 58.64 -4.85
C LEU A 74 35.48 57.72 -4.14
N LEU A 75 34.96 58.15 -2.99
CA LEU A 75 33.98 57.39 -2.22
C LEU A 75 32.70 57.20 -3.02
N PHE A 76 32.24 58.22 -3.75
CA PHE A 76 31.05 58.10 -4.59
C PHE A 76 31.24 57.07 -5.70
N ARG A 77 32.41 57.02 -6.35
CA ARG A 77 32.71 55.97 -7.34
C ARG A 77 32.76 54.59 -6.70
N GLN A 78 33.45 54.45 -5.57
CA GLN A 78 33.51 53.18 -4.85
C GLN A 78 32.14 52.71 -4.36
N GLU A 79 31.29 53.62 -3.89
CA GLU A 79 29.91 53.31 -3.50
C GLU A 79 29.07 52.89 -4.72
N ALA A 80 29.22 53.56 -5.87
CA ALA A 80 28.55 53.17 -7.11
C ALA A 80 28.98 51.78 -7.60
N ASP A 81 30.29 51.47 -7.52
CA ASP A 81 30.83 50.16 -7.86
C ASP A 81 30.33 49.09 -6.88
N ASN A 82 30.35 49.37 -5.57
CA ASN A 82 29.83 48.47 -4.54
C ASN A 82 28.33 48.23 -4.71
N PHE A 83 27.54 49.26 -5.05
CA PHE A 83 26.11 49.11 -5.31
C PHE A 83 25.85 48.22 -6.53
N SER A 84 26.66 48.39 -7.59
CA SER A 84 26.59 47.54 -8.77
C SER A 84 26.94 46.07 -8.45
N LEU A 85 27.97 45.85 -7.65
CA LEU A 85 28.35 44.51 -7.19
C LEU A 85 27.29 43.87 -6.28
N PHE A 86 26.66 44.66 -5.40
CA PHE A 86 25.59 44.19 -4.54
C PHE A 86 24.37 43.74 -5.37
N ASN A 87 23.98 44.53 -6.37
CA ASN A 87 22.90 44.16 -7.28
C ASN A 87 23.22 42.89 -8.05
N TYR A 88 24.46 42.75 -8.56
CA TYR A 88 24.89 41.52 -9.21
C TYR A 88 24.86 40.31 -8.28
N ASN A 89 25.29 40.48 -7.02
CA ASN A 89 25.23 39.41 -6.03
C ASN A 89 23.78 38.97 -5.75
N ASN A 90 22.86 39.93 -5.62
CA ASN A 90 21.43 39.64 -5.45
C ASN A 90 20.86 38.91 -6.68
N GLU A 91 21.17 39.37 -7.89
CA GLU A 91 20.70 38.71 -9.11
C GLU A 91 21.22 37.27 -9.22
N LEU A 92 22.49 37.03 -8.85
CA LEU A 92 23.04 35.67 -8.76
C LEU A 92 22.35 34.84 -7.66
N HIS A 93 22.05 35.45 -6.51
CA HIS A 93 21.35 34.76 -5.43
C HIS A 93 19.95 34.32 -5.88
N ASP A 94 19.21 35.21 -6.53
CA ASP A 94 17.90 34.92 -7.11
C ASP A 94 17.99 33.79 -8.15
N GLN A 95 19.01 33.82 -9.02
CA GLN A 95 19.24 32.74 -9.99
C GLN A 95 19.55 31.39 -9.30
N VAL A 96 20.34 31.40 -8.23
CA VAL A 96 20.64 30.19 -7.45
C VAL A 96 19.38 29.66 -6.76
N GLU A 97 18.53 30.53 -6.21
CA GLU A 97 17.27 30.14 -5.60
C GLU A 97 16.35 29.47 -6.62
N VAL A 98 16.19 30.08 -7.80
CA VAL A 98 15.39 29.51 -8.90
C VAL A 98 15.93 28.15 -9.35
N LEU A 99 17.25 28.02 -9.53
CA LEU A 99 17.86 26.74 -9.93
C LEU A 99 17.71 25.66 -8.85
N THR A 100 17.77 26.05 -7.58
CA THR A 100 17.59 25.13 -6.45
C THR A 100 16.15 24.63 -6.41
N GLU A 101 15.17 25.52 -6.59
CA GLU A 101 13.76 25.16 -6.66
C GLU A 101 13.47 24.23 -7.86
N GLN A 102 14.01 24.55 -9.04
CA GLN A 102 13.89 23.69 -10.23
C GLN A 102 14.51 22.30 -10.00
N THR A 103 15.66 22.25 -9.32
CA THR A 103 16.33 20.98 -8.99
C THR A 103 15.49 20.16 -8.02
N ALA A 104 14.92 20.80 -6.99
CA ALA A 104 14.05 20.13 -6.04
C ALA A 104 12.79 19.56 -6.72
N GLU A 105 12.17 20.33 -7.62
CA GLU A 105 11.01 19.89 -8.39
C GLU A 105 11.35 18.72 -9.34
N LEU A 106 12.51 18.75 -9.99
CA LEU A 106 12.97 17.64 -10.83
C LEU A 106 13.23 16.38 -10.03
N LEU A 107 13.87 16.50 -8.86
CA LEU A 107 14.08 15.35 -7.96
C LEU A 107 12.76 14.74 -7.52
N ARG A 108 11.79 15.58 -7.14
CA ARG A 108 10.45 15.12 -6.78
C ARG A 108 9.78 14.35 -7.92
N LYS A 109 9.88 14.84 -9.17
CA LYS A 109 9.36 14.12 -10.34
C LYS A 109 10.05 12.78 -10.56
N VAL A 110 11.36 12.71 -10.35
CA VAL A 110 12.09 11.44 -10.47
C VAL A 110 11.62 10.44 -9.42
N ASP A 111 11.42 10.87 -8.18
CA ASP A 111 10.90 10.02 -7.11
C ASP A 111 9.47 9.55 -7.43
N ASP A 112 8.58 10.46 -7.87
CA ASP A 112 7.20 10.13 -8.25
C ASP A 112 7.17 9.11 -9.42
N GLU A 113 8.04 9.25 -10.43
CA GLU A 113 8.15 8.30 -11.55
C GLU A 113 8.73 6.94 -11.12
N GLN A 114 9.69 6.92 -10.18
CA GLN A 114 10.23 5.67 -9.64
C GLN A 114 9.15 4.91 -8.86
N ASP A 115 8.40 5.59 -7.99
CA ASP A 115 7.30 4.98 -7.24
C ASP A 115 6.22 4.41 -8.17
N ASN A 116 5.87 5.15 -9.23
CA ASN A 116 4.95 4.67 -10.25
C ASN A 116 5.48 3.43 -10.99
N ALA A 117 6.77 3.41 -11.31
CA ALA A 117 7.41 2.26 -11.96
C ALA A 117 7.37 1.02 -11.06
N TYR A 118 7.68 1.16 -9.76
CA TYR A 118 7.59 0.06 -8.81
C TYR A 118 6.16 -0.48 -8.66
N GLN A 119 5.16 0.40 -8.55
CA GLN A 119 3.76 -0.01 -8.48
C GLN A 119 3.31 -0.73 -9.76
N TRP A 120 3.74 -0.23 -10.92
CA TRP A 120 3.46 -0.86 -12.20
C TRP A 120 4.09 -2.25 -12.30
N GLU A 121 5.36 -2.41 -11.91
CA GLU A 121 6.04 -3.70 -11.89
C GLU A 121 5.37 -4.70 -10.94
N GLU A 122 4.99 -4.27 -9.74
CA GLU A 122 4.27 -5.11 -8.78
C GLU A 122 2.91 -5.56 -9.34
N GLN A 123 2.17 -4.65 -9.97
CA GLN A 123 0.90 -4.98 -10.60
C GLN A 123 1.08 -5.97 -11.76
N GLN A 124 2.08 -5.76 -12.61
CA GLN A 124 2.38 -6.65 -13.73
C GLN A 124 2.77 -8.05 -13.24
N GLU A 125 3.56 -8.14 -12.16
CA GLU A 125 3.95 -9.43 -11.59
C GLU A 125 2.77 -10.15 -10.94
N TRP A 126 1.90 -9.41 -10.26
CA TRP A 126 0.65 -9.97 -9.72
C TRP A 126 -0.26 -10.50 -10.84
N GLU A 127 -0.44 -9.73 -11.92
CA GLU A 127 -1.22 -10.15 -13.08
C GLU A 127 -0.62 -11.39 -13.74
N ARG A 128 0.71 -11.42 -13.94
CA ARG A 128 1.44 -12.58 -14.46
C ARG A 128 1.18 -13.82 -13.62
N SER A 129 1.42 -13.74 -12.31
CA SER A 129 1.23 -14.86 -11.38
C SER A 129 -0.23 -15.37 -11.38
N LYS A 130 -1.20 -14.45 -11.47
CA LYS A 130 -2.62 -14.81 -11.59
C LYS A 130 -2.90 -15.55 -12.89
N LEU A 131 -2.38 -15.08 -14.01
CA LEU A 131 -2.55 -15.72 -15.32
C LEU A 131 -1.89 -17.11 -15.32
N GLU A 132 -0.70 -17.25 -14.76
CA GLU A 132 0.01 -18.54 -14.63
C GLU A 132 -0.82 -19.53 -13.81
N SER A 133 -1.36 -19.11 -12.65
CA SER A 133 -2.24 -19.96 -11.85
C SER A 133 -3.53 -20.36 -12.57
N MET A 134 -4.09 -19.46 -13.38
CA MET A 134 -5.26 -19.78 -14.19
C MET A 134 -4.92 -20.78 -15.29
N LEU A 135 -3.77 -20.62 -15.94
CA LEU A 135 -3.30 -21.51 -16.98
C LEU A 135 -3.03 -22.92 -16.43
N GLU A 136 -2.34 -23.02 -15.29
CA GLU A 136 -2.11 -24.29 -14.60
C GLU A 136 -3.42 -25.01 -14.25
N LYS A 137 -4.43 -24.28 -13.78
CA LYS A 137 -5.76 -24.86 -13.49
C LYS A 137 -6.44 -25.40 -14.75
N VAL A 138 -6.36 -24.66 -15.86
CA VAL A 138 -6.96 -25.07 -17.13
C VAL A 138 -6.22 -26.27 -17.70
N GLU A 139 -4.89 -26.31 -17.62
CA GLU A 139 -4.09 -27.45 -18.05
C GLU A 139 -4.38 -28.71 -17.23
N ASN A 140 -4.48 -28.56 -15.90
CA ASN A 140 -4.83 -29.67 -15.02
C ASN A 140 -6.24 -30.22 -15.31
N GLU A 141 -7.23 -29.35 -15.53
CA GLU A 141 -8.57 -29.77 -15.91
C GLU A 141 -8.56 -30.46 -17.28
N HIS A 142 -7.86 -29.89 -18.26
CA HIS A 142 -7.74 -30.48 -19.59
C HIS A 142 -7.09 -31.87 -19.53
N ASN A 143 -6.01 -32.02 -18.78
CA ASN A 143 -5.32 -33.30 -18.59
C ASN A 143 -6.25 -34.32 -17.91
N TYR A 144 -6.98 -33.90 -16.86
CA TYR A 144 -7.95 -34.76 -16.20
C TYR A 144 -9.06 -35.23 -17.17
N GLN A 145 -9.63 -34.33 -17.97
CA GLN A 145 -10.65 -34.70 -18.95
C GLN A 145 -10.10 -35.63 -20.05
N ASN A 146 -8.86 -35.39 -20.48
CA ASN A 146 -8.19 -36.25 -21.45
C ASN A 146 -7.95 -37.66 -20.89
N ASP A 147 -7.48 -37.77 -19.64
CA ASP A 147 -7.29 -39.04 -18.94
C ASP A 147 -8.62 -39.80 -18.79
N MET A 148 -9.70 -39.10 -18.43
CA MET A 148 -11.03 -39.70 -18.34
C MET A 148 -11.54 -40.18 -19.70
N CYS A 149 -11.32 -39.41 -20.76
CA CYS A 149 -11.67 -39.80 -22.12
C CYS A 149 -10.89 -41.05 -22.56
N GLU A 150 -9.57 -41.07 -22.34
CA GLU A 150 -8.73 -42.22 -22.68
C GLU A 150 -9.11 -43.46 -21.88
N ALA A 151 -9.38 -43.32 -20.57
CA ALA A 151 -9.87 -44.41 -19.74
C ALA A 151 -11.22 -44.96 -20.24
N GLY A 152 -12.13 -44.07 -20.67
CA GLY A 152 -13.41 -44.40 -21.28
C GLY A 152 -13.24 -45.16 -22.60
N LEU A 153 -12.38 -44.70 -23.49
CA LEU A 153 -12.06 -45.38 -24.76
C LEU A 153 -11.47 -46.78 -24.51
N ARG A 154 -10.49 -46.90 -23.60
CA ARG A 154 -9.92 -48.19 -23.23
C ARG A 154 -10.96 -49.15 -22.64
N LEU A 155 -11.91 -48.65 -21.85
CA LEU A 155 -13.02 -49.47 -21.34
C LEU A 155 -13.93 -49.91 -22.48
N PHE A 156 -14.26 -49.00 -23.39
CA PHE A 156 -15.08 -49.29 -24.56
C PHE A 156 -14.45 -50.39 -25.42
N ASP A 157 -13.16 -50.29 -25.74
CA ASP A 157 -12.44 -51.31 -26.51
C ASP A 157 -12.44 -52.69 -25.84
N ARG A 158 -12.31 -52.72 -24.50
CA ARG A 158 -12.44 -53.96 -23.73
C ARG A 158 -13.85 -54.55 -23.83
N LEU A 159 -14.88 -53.71 -23.81
CA LEU A 159 -16.27 -54.16 -23.97
C LEU A 159 -16.53 -54.68 -25.38
N MET A 160 -16.00 -54.02 -26.43
CA MET A 160 -16.13 -54.50 -27.81
C MET A 160 -15.48 -55.87 -27.99
N THR A 161 -14.27 -56.06 -27.47
CA THR A 161 -13.58 -57.36 -27.49
C THR A 161 -14.38 -58.45 -26.78
N LYS A 162 -14.96 -58.14 -25.60
CA LYS A 162 -15.81 -59.10 -24.86
C LYS A 162 -17.12 -59.40 -25.58
N LEU A 163 -17.72 -58.40 -26.22
CA LEU A 163 -18.94 -58.57 -27.01
C LEU A 163 -18.68 -59.50 -28.18
N ARG A 164 -17.55 -59.35 -28.89
CA ARG A 164 -17.12 -60.29 -29.92
C ARG A 164 -16.99 -61.71 -29.39
N ALA A 165 -16.32 -61.90 -28.25
CA ALA A 165 -16.18 -63.21 -27.63
C ALA A 165 -17.52 -63.85 -27.23
N LEU A 166 -18.50 -63.06 -26.76
CA LEU A 166 -19.85 -63.55 -26.46
C LEU A 166 -20.62 -63.93 -27.74
N PHE A 167 -20.45 -63.17 -28.80
CA PHE A 167 -21.03 -63.45 -30.11
C PHE A 167 -20.54 -64.79 -30.66
N ASP A 168 -19.22 -65.03 -30.55
CA ASP A 168 -18.58 -66.29 -30.92
C ASP A 168 -19.09 -67.47 -30.03
N LEU A 169 -19.21 -67.26 -28.71
CA LEU A 169 -19.69 -68.28 -27.77
C LEU A 169 -21.16 -68.69 -28.02
N ALA A 170 -22.02 -67.72 -28.31
CA ALA A 170 -23.43 -67.96 -28.57
C ALA A 170 -23.70 -68.58 -29.95
N GLN A 171 -22.65 -68.76 -30.77
CA GLN A 171 -22.71 -69.24 -32.15
C GLN A 171 -23.78 -68.47 -32.94
N CYS A 172 -23.71 -67.15 -32.88
CA CYS A 172 -24.62 -66.29 -33.63
C CYS A 172 -24.31 -66.41 -35.13
N GLU A 173 -25.34 -66.40 -35.97
CA GLU A 173 -25.17 -66.44 -37.42
C GLU A 173 -24.58 -65.11 -37.91
N THR A 174 -23.38 -65.15 -38.50
CA THR A 174 -22.67 -63.96 -39.00
C THR A 174 -23.21 -63.45 -40.34
N TRP A 175 -23.99 -64.28 -41.03
CA TRP A 175 -24.46 -64.03 -42.40
C TRP A 175 -25.28 -62.72 -42.58
N PRO A 176 -26.22 -62.35 -41.68
CA PRO A 176 -26.92 -61.07 -41.77
C PRO A 176 -26.01 -59.85 -41.51
N LEU A 177 -24.86 -60.08 -40.87
CA LEU A 177 -23.93 -59.04 -40.49
C LEU A 177 -22.90 -58.74 -41.59
N GLU A 178 -22.41 -59.79 -42.26
CA GLU A 178 -21.46 -59.69 -43.38
C GLU A 178 -22.05 -58.91 -44.57
N ASP A 179 -23.35 -59.05 -44.85
CA ASP A 179 -24.02 -58.32 -45.92
C ASP A 179 -24.19 -56.82 -45.61
N LEU A 180 -24.35 -56.48 -44.32
CA LEU A 180 -24.61 -55.11 -43.86
C LEU A 180 -23.33 -54.32 -43.52
N LEU A 181 -22.29 -55.01 -43.03
CA LEU A 181 -21.01 -54.41 -42.62
C LEU A 181 -19.86 -54.63 -43.62
N GLY A 182 -20.07 -55.48 -44.63
CA GLY A 182 -19.02 -55.89 -45.56
C GLY A 182 -17.88 -56.63 -44.85
N ASP A 183 -16.65 -56.44 -45.32
CA ASP A 183 -15.42 -57.07 -44.80
C ASP A 183 -15.02 -56.59 -43.38
N ASN A 184 -15.82 -55.74 -42.74
CA ASN A 184 -15.56 -55.25 -41.38
C ASN A 184 -16.14 -56.19 -40.34
N GLU A 185 -15.47 -57.32 -40.14
CA GLU A 185 -15.87 -58.30 -39.13
C GLU A 185 -15.68 -57.81 -37.68
N GLN A 186 -15.03 -56.66 -37.45
CA GLN A 186 -14.70 -56.17 -36.11
C GLN A 186 -15.85 -55.35 -35.49
N VAL A 187 -16.05 -55.53 -34.18
CA VAL A 187 -17.01 -54.72 -33.41
C VAL A 187 -16.39 -53.35 -33.14
N THR A 188 -17.03 -52.28 -33.62
CA THR A 188 -16.63 -50.88 -33.53
C THR A 188 -17.71 -50.04 -32.83
N GLN A 189 -17.35 -48.81 -32.45
CA GLN A 189 -18.26 -47.82 -31.83
C GLN A 189 -19.52 -47.52 -32.63
N PHE A 190 -19.54 -47.78 -33.93
CA PHE A 190 -20.69 -47.49 -34.79
C PHE A 190 -21.60 -48.71 -34.97
N ASN A 191 -21.07 -49.92 -34.81
CA ASN A 191 -21.79 -51.16 -35.13
C ASN A 191 -22.17 -52.00 -33.90
N TYR A 192 -21.61 -51.71 -32.71
CA TYR A 192 -21.81 -52.53 -31.49
C TYR A 192 -23.28 -52.77 -31.14
N ARG A 193 -24.15 -51.79 -31.44
CA ARG A 193 -25.59 -51.89 -31.21
C ARG A 193 -26.22 -53.03 -32.03
N LEU A 194 -25.81 -53.19 -33.29
CA LEU A 194 -26.32 -54.25 -34.16
C LEU A 194 -25.88 -55.63 -33.65
N TYR A 195 -24.63 -55.76 -33.21
CA TYR A 195 -24.13 -56.99 -32.57
C TYR A 195 -24.92 -57.34 -31.31
N LEU A 196 -25.29 -56.34 -30.48
CA LEU A 196 -26.09 -56.56 -29.27
C LEU A 196 -27.52 -57.02 -29.58
N GLU A 197 -28.18 -56.42 -30.58
CA GLU A 197 -29.56 -56.78 -30.96
C GLU A 197 -29.65 -58.23 -31.48
N ILE A 198 -28.63 -58.68 -32.22
CA ILE A 198 -28.56 -60.06 -32.72
C ILE A 198 -28.20 -61.05 -31.61
N LEU A 199 -27.24 -60.68 -30.75
CA LEU A 199 -26.90 -61.48 -29.57
C LEU A 199 -28.11 -61.66 -28.67
N GLU A 200 -28.88 -60.60 -28.41
CA GLU A 200 -30.10 -60.65 -27.61
C GLU A 200 -31.14 -61.61 -28.22
N SER A 201 -31.38 -61.48 -29.52
CA SER A 201 -32.30 -62.37 -30.26
C SER A 201 -31.89 -63.84 -30.15
N ARG A 202 -30.58 -64.12 -30.28
CA ARG A 202 -30.03 -65.47 -30.16
C ARG A 202 -30.13 -66.01 -28.73
N LEU A 203 -29.81 -65.20 -27.72
CA LEU A 203 -29.93 -65.59 -26.32
C LEU A 203 -31.39 -65.89 -25.95
N MET A 204 -32.35 -65.12 -26.45
CA MET A 204 -33.76 -65.36 -26.23
C MET A 204 -34.21 -66.69 -26.85
N GLN A 205 -33.73 -67.03 -28.04
CA GLN A 205 -33.97 -68.34 -28.66
C GLN A 205 -33.37 -69.48 -27.83
N LEU A 206 -32.11 -69.36 -27.39
CA LEU A 206 -31.46 -70.36 -26.54
C LEU A 206 -32.19 -70.55 -25.21
N LEU A 207 -32.66 -69.47 -24.60
CA LEU A 207 -33.44 -69.51 -23.37
C LEU A 207 -34.80 -70.19 -23.58
N SER A 208 -35.45 -69.96 -24.73
CA SER A 208 -36.71 -70.63 -25.07
C SER A 208 -36.54 -72.13 -25.36
N ALA A 209 -35.36 -72.54 -25.83
CA ALA A 209 -35.01 -73.93 -26.08
C ALA A 209 -34.57 -74.69 -24.81
N CYS A 210 -34.18 -73.96 -23.75
CA CYS A 210 -33.83 -74.54 -22.45
C CYS A 210 -35.08 -74.60 -21.55
N PRO A 211 -35.64 -75.79 -21.25
CA PRO A 211 -36.76 -75.90 -20.33
C PRO A 211 -36.32 -75.38 -18.96
N ARG A 212 -37.05 -74.42 -18.39
CA ARG A 212 -36.83 -74.01 -17.00
C ARG A 212 -36.97 -75.27 -16.13
N PRO A 213 -36.00 -75.63 -15.27
CA PRO A 213 -36.29 -76.53 -14.19
C PRO A 213 -37.28 -75.82 -13.27
N ASP A 214 -38.53 -76.29 -13.24
CA ASP A 214 -39.50 -75.95 -12.22
C ASP A 214 -39.00 -76.48 -10.87
N THR A 215 -38.00 -75.81 -10.29
CA THR A 215 -37.55 -76.02 -8.91
C THR A 215 -36.67 -74.82 -8.52
N PHE A 216 -37.32 -73.77 -8.06
CA PHE A 216 -36.65 -72.79 -7.20
C PHE A 216 -36.25 -73.50 -5.89
N PRO A 217 -34.97 -73.51 -5.47
CA PRO A 217 -34.67 -73.73 -4.07
C PRO A 217 -35.21 -72.51 -3.31
N GLN A 218 -36.12 -72.75 -2.37
CA GLN A 218 -36.60 -71.73 -1.44
C GLN A 218 -35.41 -71.25 -0.60
N TYR A 219 -34.78 -70.15 -1.01
CA TYR A 219 -33.97 -69.37 -0.08
C TYR A 219 -34.97 -68.75 0.91
N ALA A 220 -34.89 -69.19 2.16
CA ALA A 220 -35.64 -68.63 3.26
C ALA A 220 -35.37 -67.12 3.31
N VAL A 221 -36.37 -66.32 2.93
CA VAL A 221 -36.42 -64.91 3.27
C VAL A 221 -36.56 -64.86 4.77
N PHE A 222 -35.48 -64.56 5.48
CA PHE A 222 -35.56 -64.11 6.87
C PHE A 222 -36.28 -62.75 6.88
N SER A 223 -37.61 -62.79 6.93
CA SER A 223 -38.45 -61.64 7.24
C SER A 223 -38.59 -61.52 8.76
N SER A 224 -37.69 -60.75 9.37
CA SER A 224 -37.82 -60.18 10.71
C SER A 224 -36.71 -59.12 10.78
N PHE A 225 -36.96 -57.82 10.89
CA PHE A 225 -37.74 -57.15 11.92
C PHE A 225 -38.36 -55.85 11.39
N VAL A 226 -39.69 -55.72 11.42
CA VAL A 226 -40.36 -54.43 11.50
C VAL A 226 -41.18 -54.45 12.79
N ASN A 227 -40.71 -53.73 13.81
CA ASN A 227 -41.47 -53.52 15.04
C ASN A 227 -42.63 -52.53 14.75
N PRO A 228 -43.87 -52.85 15.13
CA PRO A 228 -45.02 -51.97 14.95
C PRO A 228 -45.10 -51.01 16.13
N ALA A 229 -44.29 -49.96 16.13
CA ALA A 229 -44.44 -48.87 17.08
C ALA A 229 -43.91 -47.58 16.46
N THR A 230 -44.77 -46.92 15.67
CA THR A 230 -44.89 -45.45 15.49
C THR A 230 -45.60 -45.17 14.16
N GLN A 231 -46.92 -45.31 14.16
CA GLN A 231 -47.76 -44.58 13.20
C GLN A 231 -48.31 -43.34 13.91
N ASN A 232 -48.25 -42.23 13.17
CA ASN A 232 -48.89 -40.93 13.38
C ASN A 232 -48.07 -39.84 14.09
N ARG A 233 -47.28 -39.12 13.27
CA ARG A 233 -47.53 -37.67 13.07
C ARG A 233 -46.89 -37.17 11.78
N LEU A 234 -47.74 -36.68 10.87
CA LEU A 234 -47.35 -35.88 9.71
C LEU A 234 -47.16 -34.42 10.15
N THR A 235 -46.01 -33.81 9.84
CA THR A 235 -45.84 -32.38 9.54
C THR A 235 -44.58 -32.17 8.68
N PRO A 236 -44.51 -31.12 7.84
CA PRO A 236 -43.71 -31.13 6.62
C PRO A 236 -42.30 -30.52 6.76
N LEU A 237 -41.40 -31.08 5.95
CA LEU A 237 -40.18 -30.52 5.35
C LEU A 237 -39.28 -29.62 6.23
N SER A 238 -38.26 -30.22 6.84
CA SER A 238 -37.02 -29.52 7.20
C SER A 238 -35.83 -30.47 7.25
N THR A 239 -34.82 -30.16 6.44
CA THR A 239 -33.37 -30.36 6.65
C THR A 239 -32.90 -31.78 7.02
N ILE A 240 -32.30 -32.46 6.04
CA ILE A 240 -31.49 -33.68 6.27
C ILE A 240 -30.25 -33.28 7.08
N VAL A 241 -30.28 -33.53 8.39
CA VAL A 241 -29.08 -33.59 9.22
C VAL A 241 -28.52 -35.00 9.07
N VAL A 242 -27.35 -35.13 8.46
CA VAL A 242 -26.62 -36.39 8.35
C VAL A 242 -26.04 -36.72 9.73
N ASP A 243 -26.57 -37.77 10.35
CA ASP A 243 -26.04 -38.33 11.60
C ASP A 243 -24.60 -38.81 11.40
N LYS A 244 -23.67 -38.25 12.17
CA LYS A 244 -22.28 -38.70 12.24
C LYS A 244 -22.24 -40.09 12.88
N LYS A 245 -21.89 -41.12 12.10
CA LYS A 245 -21.41 -42.39 12.66
C LYS A 245 -19.95 -42.24 13.09
N GLU A 246 -19.70 -42.31 14.39
CA GLU A 246 -18.35 -42.40 14.93
C GLU A 246 -17.75 -43.78 14.65
N ILE A 247 -16.61 -43.79 13.96
CA ILE A 247 -15.85 -45.00 13.63
C ILE A 247 -15.18 -45.50 14.91
N THR A 248 -15.63 -46.63 15.42
CA THR A 248 -14.97 -47.30 16.55
C THR A 248 -13.81 -48.15 16.03
N ARG A 249 -12.59 -47.78 16.44
CA ARG A 249 -11.26 -48.41 16.27
C ARG A 249 -10.45 -48.00 15.01
N PRO A 250 -9.21 -47.46 15.19
CA PRO A 250 -8.32 -47.15 14.09
C PRO A 250 -7.65 -48.41 13.50
N CYS A 251 -7.45 -48.42 12.19
CA CYS A 251 -6.65 -49.41 11.48
C CYS A 251 -5.15 -49.19 11.79
N LEU A 252 -4.45 -50.25 12.21
CA LEU A 252 -3.01 -50.23 12.54
C LEU A 252 -2.10 -49.85 11.36
N GLU A 253 -2.54 -50.04 10.11
CA GLU A 253 -1.76 -49.65 8.92
C GLU A 253 -1.77 -48.13 8.67
N CYS A 254 -2.78 -47.41 9.19
CA CYS A 254 -2.88 -45.96 9.05
C CYS A 254 -2.04 -45.18 10.08
N GLU A 255 -1.60 -45.82 11.17
CA GLU A 255 -0.80 -45.19 12.23
C GLU A 255 0.70 -45.12 11.88
N ILE A 256 1.22 -46.14 11.19
CA ILE A 256 2.63 -46.21 10.76
C ILE A 256 2.94 -45.17 9.68
N SER A 257 2.00 -44.96 8.74
CA SER A 257 2.15 -43.94 7.67
C SER A 257 2.13 -42.50 8.22
N ASN A 258 1.38 -42.25 9.29
CA ASN A 258 1.30 -40.92 9.92
C ASN A 258 2.50 -40.60 10.82
N GLN A 259 3.17 -41.59 11.43
CA GLN A 259 4.45 -41.37 12.12
C GLN A 259 5.58 -41.03 11.13
N ALA A 260 5.63 -41.68 9.97
CA ALA A 260 6.62 -41.37 8.94
C ALA A 260 6.46 -39.95 8.37
N LYS A 261 5.21 -39.46 8.21
CA LYS A 261 4.96 -38.07 7.76
C LYS A 261 5.26 -37.01 8.83
N ARG A 262 5.14 -37.33 10.12
CA ARG A 262 5.48 -36.38 11.21
C ARG A 262 6.98 -36.21 11.44
N MET A 263 7.81 -37.21 11.14
CA MET A 263 9.26 -37.08 11.26
C MET A 263 9.90 -36.25 10.13
N ILE A 264 9.21 -36.05 9.00
CA ILE A 264 9.75 -35.31 7.84
C ILE A 264 9.43 -33.80 7.92
N GLN A 265 8.57 -33.35 8.86
CA GLN A 265 8.16 -31.94 8.96
C GLN A 265 8.82 -31.14 10.11
N VAL A 266 9.92 -31.61 10.72
CA VAL A 266 10.60 -30.88 11.82
C VAL A 266 12.11 -30.71 11.59
N THR A 267 12.53 -30.50 10.34
CA THR A 267 13.92 -30.08 10.05
C THR A 267 13.98 -29.04 8.94
N ASP A 268 13.24 -27.95 9.08
CA ASP A 268 13.47 -26.71 8.31
C ASP A 268 13.01 -25.51 9.15
N TYR A 269 13.71 -25.26 10.26
CA TYR A 269 13.83 -23.96 10.92
C TYR A 269 14.99 -24.03 11.90
N ILE A 270 16.19 -23.72 11.42
CA ILE A 270 17.27 -22.87 11.99
C ILE A 270 18.29 -22.67 10.86
#